data_AF-A0A925BKS0-F1
#
_entry.id   AF-A0A925BKS0-F1
#
_cell.length_a   1.000
_cell.length_b   1.000
_cell.length_c   1.000
_cell.angle_alpha   90.00
_cell.angle_beta   90.00
_cell.angle_gamma   90.00
#
_symmetry.space_group_name_H-M   'P 1'
#
loop_
_entity.id
_entity.type
_entity.pdbx_description
1 polymer ?
#
loop_
_entity_poly.entity_id
_entity_poly.type
_entity_poly.pdbx_seq_one_letter_code
_entity_poly.pdbx_strand_id
1 'polypeptide(L)'
;MLFTQWLNELTDRVLRKRIRKVTRTRRRIALSGGRSTSEQLESRIVPAVITVNVDAGDNLLVTGSTGNDDLDVTSAAGSVTISSSRSTDTYAITNDGTAVVTDNGDGTLSVTGATSVTVNGGAGNDTLDAQDSPDGVTLEGGDGNDVLIGTEQVDSLNGGLGKDRLFGLGEADILTGGAGNDSLDGGDGTDRVVETNVNSATATDTKITGSLGTDTLSGVEELDLTGTTGNNSLDASGFTLGPVTLNGGDGNDTLSGGSNVTFEGGEDTAGGDVDVVRTTGSGTFTLSDGDMTDVEGVSITGTSGDDVIDASGFSGSVTISGGAGNDTITGAAGGSLLNGMSGNDSITGGAGNDSILGGGGNDTLDGSDGDDRINGNDGDDTIDDTGVDVPLTSTSNDTITGDGGKDSINGGDGDDKIDAGVADDTVTGGAGSDSITGGAGLDSIEGNDGNDTLNGMADADRIEGGDGDDKIFGGAGNDVMLGGLGNDQLNSQGGNDTMLGEEGDDTLNGGAGAELMFGGDGNDSMNGAAGNDVMLGDDGDDTMLGGAGNDQVFGGYGGDDSINGQTGKDTVSGGGDQDTVFDPSKERVDNATHDDFYSLYDPSDFDDDV
;
A
#
# COMPACT_ATOMS: atom_id res chain seq x y z
N MET A 1 -22.18 -82.24 14.72
CA MET A 1 -23.62 -82.13 15.05
C MET A 1 -23.71 -81.18 16.24
N LEU A 2 -23.69 -79.88 15.97
CA LEU A 2 -23.64 -78.79 16.96
C LEU A 2 -24.36 -77.58 16.37
N PHE A 3 -25.01 -76.84 17.28
CA PHE A 3 -25.49 -75.46 17.17
C PHE A 3 -26.63 -75.17 16.17
N THR A 4 -27.76 -74.67 16.68
CA THR A 4 -28.25 -73.28 16.49
C THR A 4 -29.74 -73.14 16.94
N GLN A 5 -30.03 -72.01 17.60
CA GLN A 5 -31.34 -71.33 17.81
C GLN A 5 -32.41 -71.95 18.73
N TRP A 6 -32.69 -71.30 19.88
CA TRP A 6 -33.81 -70.34 20.06
C TRP A 6 -33.84 -69.78 21.51
N LEU A 7 -33.85 -68.45 21.70
CA LEU A 7 -33.93 -67.75 22.98
C LEU A 7 -34.76 -66.45 22.84
N ASN A 8 -35.51 -66.12 23.90
CA ASN A 8 -36.12 -64.83 24.29
C ASN A 8 -37.49 -64.42 23.74
N GLU A 9 -38.48 -64.34 24.64
CA GLU A 9 -39.12 -63.09 25.15
C GLU A 9 -40.26 -63.47 26.13
N LEU A 10 -40.05 -63.40 27.45
CA LEU A 10 -40.06 -62.29 28.42
C LEU A 10 -41.46 -61.82 28.87
N THR A 11 -41.63 -61.94 30.18
CA THR A 11 -42.85 -61.94 30.99
C THR A 11 -43.28 -60.57 31.48
N ASP A 12 -44.60 -60.40 31.47
CA ASP A 12 -45.41 -59.33 32.04
C ASP A 12 -45.69 -59.56 33.55
N ARG A 13 -45.91 -58.45 34.29
CA ARG A 13 -46.60 -58.31 35.61
C ARG A 13 -46.00 -58.88 36.91
N VAL A 14 -45.53 -57.98 37.79
CA VAL A 14 -45.99 -57.89 39.21
C VAL A 14 -46.14 -56.41 39.62
N LEU A 15 -47.17 -56.13 40.40
CA LEU A 15 -47.85 -54.85 40.54
C LEU A 15 -48.05 -54.45 42.02
N ARG A 16 -47.70 -53.19 42.35
CA ARG A 16 -48.31 -52.24 43.32
C ARG A 16 -48.27 -52.43 44.85
N LYS A 17 -47.76 -51.39 45.55
CA LYS A 17 -48.43 -50.46 46.54
C LYS A 17 -47.35 -49.77 47.40
N ARG A 18 -47.25 -48.45 47.66
CA ARG A 18 -48.20 -47.36 47.97
C ARG A 18 -47.49 -46.02 47.74
N ILE A 19 -48.16 -45.02 47.14
CA ILE A 19 -47.89 -43.60 47.46
C ILE A 19 -49.24 -42.93 47.75
N ARG A 20 -49.32 -42.31 48.92
CA ARG A 20 -50.48 -41.53 49.39
C ARG A 20 -50.39 -40.12 48.84
N LYS A 21 -51.52 -39.66 48.31
CA LYS A 21 -51.94 -38.28 48.09
C LYS A 21 -51.29 -37.30 49.09
N VAL A 22 -50.51 -36.33 48.60
CA VAL A 22 -50.09 -35.15 49.39
C VAL A 22 -50.67 -33.90 48.71
N THR A 23 -51.31 -33.09 49.54
CA THR A 23 -52.09 -31.91 49.20
C THR A 23 -51.19 -30.70 48.94
N ARG A 24 -51.58 -29.89 47.96
CA ARG A 24 -51.05 -28.57 47.57
C ARG A 24 -50.41 -27.76 48.72
N THR A 25 -49.13 -27.42 48.60
CA THR A 25 -48.56 -26.16 49.08
C THR A 25 -47.22 -25.90 48.36
N ARG A 26 -47.00 -24.69 47.83
CA ARG A 26 -45.70 -24.22 47.30
C ARG A 26 -44.63 -24.44 48.38
N ARG A 27 -43.60 -25.24 48.09
CA ARG A 27 -42.45 -25.41 48.98
C ARG A 27 -41.17 -25.21 48.16
N ARG A 28 -40.36 -24.23 48.58
CA ARG A 28 -38.94 -24.13 48.22
C ARG A 28 -38.24 -25.39 48.70
N ILE A 29 -37.50 -26.05 47.83
CA ILE A 29 -36.65 -27.20 48.16
C ILE A 29 -35.22 -26.71 48.04
N ALA A 30 -34.49 -26.66 49.16
CA ALA A 30 -33.06 -26.41 49.20
C ALA A 30 -32.36 -27.74 49.41
N LEU A 31 -31.46 -28.12 48.50
CA LEU A 31 -30.58 -29.29 48.64
C LEU A 31 -29.15 -28.77 48.83
N SER A 32 -28.51 -29.15 49.94
CA SER A 32 -27.09 -28.89 50.23
C SER A 32 -26.38 -30.23 50.35
N GLY A 33 -25.51 -30.59 49.40
CA GLY A 33 -24.81 -31.86 49.37
C GLY A 33 -23.31 -31.67 49.20
N GLY A 34 -22.54 -31.90 50.26
CA GLY A 34 -21.08 -31.87 50.20
C GLY A 34 -20.48 -33.18 49.70
N ARG A 35 -19.49 -33.05 48.80
CA ARG A 35 -18.55 -34.04 48.21
C ARG A 35 -18.96 -34.64 46.86
N SER A 36 -18.35 -34.11 45.78
CA SER A 36 -17.63 -34.82 44.72
C SER A 36 -18.19 -36.19 44.26
N THR A 37 -19.46 -36.20 43.86
CA THR A 37 -19.98 -37.19 42.90
C THR A 37 -21.02 -36.49 42.05
N SER A 38 -20.89 -36.54 40.72
CA SER A 38 -21.87 -36.05 39.76
C SER A 38 -23.27 -36.58 40.10
N GLU A 39 -24.15 -35.74 40.67
CA GLU A 39 -25.54 -36.08 40.94
C GLU A 39 -26.39 -35.72 39.71
N GLN A 40 -27.00 -36.73 39.07
CA GLN A 40 -28.02 -36.52 38.03
C GLN A 40 -29.41 -36.38 38.67
N LEU A 41 -30.07 -35.25 38.45
CA LEU A 41 -31.43 -34.97 38.92
C LEU A 41 -32.43 -35.15 37.77
N GLU A 42 -33.24 -36.22 37.79
CA GLU A 42 -34.39 -36.39 36.88
C GLU A 42 -35.66 -35.78 37.51
N SER A 43 -36.08 -34.62 37.00
CA SER A 43 -37.34 -33.96 37.37
C SER A 43 -38.53 -34.62 36.66
N ARG A 44 -39.50 -35.09 37.43
CA ARG A 44 -40.88 -35.35 36.98
C ARG A 44 -41.75 -34.65 38.01
N ILE A 45 -42.32 -33.47 37.72
CA ILE A 45 -43.58 -32.87 38.24
C ILE A 45 -43.52 -31.32 38.31
N VAL A 46 -44.43 -30.64 37.57
CA VAL A 46 -45.23 -29.40 37.85
C VAL A 46 -44.49 -28.16 38.45
N PRO A 47 -44.70 -26.93 37.90
CA PRO A 47 -43.84 -25.75 38.13
C PRO A 47 -43.61 -25.47 39.61
N ALA A 48 -42.36 -25.65 40.03
CA ALA A 48 -41.87 -25.33 41.34
C ALA A 48 -40.45 -24.78 41.17
N VAL A 49 -40.18 -23.60 41.73
CA VAL A 49 -38.82 -23.05 41.83
C VAL A 49 -37.96 -24.04 42.62
N ILE A 50 -37.01 -24.69 41.95
CA ILE A 50 -36.00 -25.55 42.56
C ILE A 50 -34.80 -24.68 42.88
N THR A 51 -34.29 -24.72 44.12
CA THR A 51 -33.05 -24.02 44.49
C THR A 51 -31.93 -25.03 44.69
N VAL A 52 -30.84 -24.93 43.92
CA VAL A 52 -29.67 -25.81 44.03
C VAL A 52 -28.46 -25.01 44.49
N ASN A 53 -27.88 -25.40 45.64
CA ASN A 53 -26.64 -24.80 46.14
C ASN A 53 -25.45 -25.72 45.84
N VAL A 54 -24.43 -25.20 45.16
CA VAL A 54 -23.22 -25.93 44.78
C VAL A 54 -22.01 -25.35 45.49
N ASP A 55 -21.17 -26.23 46.06
CA ASP A 55 -19.94 -25.83 46.77
C ASP A 55 -18.82 -25.44 45.76
N ALA A 56 -17.89 -24.58 46.21
CA ALA A 56 -16.71 -24.16 45.46
C ALA A 56 -15.93 -25.32 44.84
N GLY A 57 -15.86 -25.34 43.50
CA GLY A 57 -15.11 -26.33 42.71
C GLY A 57 -15.90 -27.58 42.29
N ASP A 58 -17.20 -27.69 42.59
CA ASP A 58 -18.06 -28.78 42.13
C ASP A 58 -18.87 -28.37 40.87
N ASN A 59 -19.05 -29.30 39.92
CA ASN A 59 -19.85 -29.07 38.71
C ASN A 59 -21.29 -29.56 38.88
N LEU A 60 -22.26 -28.81 38.37
CA LEU A 60 -23.69 -29.15 38.40
C LEU A 60 -24.21 -29.39 36.98
N LEU A 61 -24.84 -30.55 36.75
CA LEU A 61 -25.58 -30.85 35.52
C LEU A 61 -27.07 -30.99 35.84
N VAL A 62 -27.90 -30.13 35.25
CA VAL A 62 -29.36 -30.20 35.35
C VAL A 62 -29.95 -30.51 33.97
N THR A 63 -30.60 -31.66 33.85
CA THR A 63 -31.33 -32.05 32.64
C THR A 63 -32.83 -31.82 32.85
N GLY A 64 -33.42 -30.92 32.07
CA GLY A 64 -34.82 -30.50 32.16
C GLY A 64 -35.82 -31.57 31.78
N SER A 65 -37.08 -31.36 32.17
CA SER A 65 -38.21 -32.22 31.84
C SER A 65 -38.98 -31.67 30.61
N THR A 66 -40.03 -32.35 30.14
CA THR A 66 -40.81 -31.89 28.95
C THR A 66 -41.87 -30.83 29.29
N GLY A 67 -41.65 -29.98 30.29
CA GLY A 67 -42.62 -28.96 30.69
C GLY A 67 -42.00 -27.88 31.57
N ASN A 68 -42.66 -26.72 31.63
CA ASN A 68 -42.11 -25.49 32.23
C ASN A 68 -41.50 -25.71 33.62
N ASP A 69 -40.17 -25.61 33.69
CA ASP A 69 -39.36 -25.73 34.89
C ASP A 69 -38.78 -24.33 35.24
N ASP A 70 -39.03 -23.84 36.48
CA ASP A 70 -38.37 -22.64 37.03
C ASP A 70 -37.22 -23.11 37.93
N LEU A 71 -35.98 -22.73 37.66
CA LEU A 71 -34.81 -23.19 38.42
C LEU A 71 -33.92 -22.01 38.83
N ASP A 72 -33.61 -21.94 40.12
CA ASP A 72 -32.75 -20.94 40.75
C ASP A 72 -31.47 -21.64 41.23
N VAL A 73 -30.32 -21.39 40.62
CA VAL A 73 -29.05 -22.05 40.95
C VAL A 73 -28.15 -21.04 41.64
N THR A 74 -27.69 -21.34 42.85
CA THR A 74 -26.72 -20.53 43.58
C THR A 74 -25.43 -21.36 43.76
N SER A 75 -24.39 -21.13 42.95
CA SER A 75 -23.13 -21.89 43.04
C SER A 75 -21.97 -21.02 43.47
N ALA A 76 -21.17 -21.49 44.43
CA ALA A 76 -19.84 -20.93 44.63
C ALA A 76 -18.92 -21.61 43.60
N ALA A 77 -18.33 -20.86 42.67
CA ALA A 77 -17.11 -21.18 41.92
C ALA A 77 -17.02 -22.54 41.16
N GLY A 78 -18.07 -23.03 40.50
CA GLY A 78 -18.04 -24.26 39.68
C GLY A 78 -18.83 -24.16 38.37
N SER A 79 -18.63 -25.07 37.41
CA SER A 79 -19.33 -25.08 36.11
C SER A 79 -20.77 -25.58 36.28
N VAL A 80 -21.73 -24.74 35.92
CA VAL A 80 -23.17 -25.11 35.86
C VAL A 80 -23.55 -25.35 34.41
N THR A 81 -24.07 -26.54 34.11
CA THR A 81 -24.66 -26.90 32.81
C THR A 81 -26.12 -27.26 32.97
N ILE A 82 -26.98 -26.57 32.24
CA ILE A 82 -28.43 -26.80 32.21
C ILE A 82 -28.80 -27.15 30.77
N SER A 83 -29.54 -28.24 30.57
CA SER A 83 -30.08 -28.64 29.26
C SER A 83 -31.60 -28.81 29.33
N SER A 84 -32.38 -27.92 28.69
CA SER A 84 -33.86 -27.97 28.69
C SER A 84 -34.45 -28.64 27.44
N SER A 85 -35.76 -28.91 27.43
CA SER A 85 -36.44 -29.38 26.22
C SER A 85 -37.85 -28.76 26.03
N ARG A 86 -38.04 -28.04 24.91
CA ARG A 86 -39.33 -27.63 24.28
C ARG A 86 -40.38 -26.93 25.17
N SER A 87 -40.01 -26.25 26.26
CA SER A 87 -40.95 -25.46 27.07
C SER A 87 -40.34 -24.15 27.56
N THR A 88 -41.19 -23.12 27.75
CA THR A 88 -40.86 -21.83 28.37
C THR A 88 -40.39 -22.02 29.81
N ASP A 89 -39.09 -22.23 29.97
CA ASP A 89 -38.40 -22.39 31.24
C ASP A 89 -37.80 -21.04 31.69
N THR A 90 -37.66 -20.83 33.00
CA THR A 90 -36.97 -19.66 33.55
C THR A 90 -35.84 -20.07 34.47
N TYR A 91 -34.63 -19.67 34.14
CA TYR A 91 -33.41 -20.00 34.87
C TYR A 91 -32.81 -18.73 35.48
N ALA A 92 -32.56 -18.74 36.79
CA ALA A 92 -31.81 -17.68 37.48
C ALA A 92 -30.54 -18.30 38.04
N ILE A 93 -29.36 -17.84 37.61
CA ILE A 93 -28.08 -18.38 38.09
C ILE A 93 -27.31 -17.29 38.84
N THR A 94 -26.99 -17.54 40.11
CA THR A 94 -26.02 -16.76 40.87
C THR A 94 -24.76 -17.60 41.07
N ASN A 95 -23.68 -17.31 40.32
CA ASN A 95 -22.42 -18.05 40.39
C ASN A 95 -21.26 -17.11 40.75
N ASP A 96 -20.21 -17.59 41.42
CA ASP A 96 -18.94 -16.84 41.61
C ASP A 96 -17.81 -17.39 40.69
N GLY A 97 -18.19 -18.08 39.60
CA GLY A 97 -17.28 -18.75 38.65
C GLY A 97 -17.90 -18.91 37.25
N THR A 98 -17.40 -19.84 36.43
CA THR A 98 -17.85 -20.04 35.04
C THR A 98 -19.23 -20.73 34.96
N ALA A 99 -20.19 -20.19 34.20
CA ALA A 99 -21.47 -20.84 33.90
C ALA A 99 -21.59 -21.14 32.38
N VAL A 100 -21.95 -22.38 32.02
CA VAL A 100 -22.19 -22.80 30.62
C VAL A 100 -23.61 -23.32 30.48
N VAL A 101 -24.54 -22.51 30.00
CA VAL A 101 -25.96 -22.88 29.90
C VAL A 101 -26.30 -23.25 28.45
N THR A 102 -27.01 -24.36 28.23
CA THR A 102 -27.44 -24.78 26.88
C THR A 102 -28.94 -25.04 26.87
N ASP A 103 -29.74 -24.07 26.45
CA ASP A 103 -31.16 -24.32 26.20
C ASP A 103 -31.36 -25.08 24.87
N ASN A 104 -32.45 -25.82 24.71
CA ASN A 104 -32.81 -26.49 23.45
C ASN A 104 -34.34 -26.35 23.17
N GLY A 105 -34.97 -25.32 23.73
CA GLY A 105 -36.36 -24.93 23.48
C GLY A 105 -36.60 -23.50 23.96
N ASP A 106 -37.73 -22.88 23.58
CA ASP A 106 -38.05 -21.49 23.96
C ASP A 106 -37.91 -21.24 25.48
N GLY A 107 -37.03 -20.35 25.94
CA GLY A 107 -36.77 -20.10 27.37
C GLY A 107 -36.33 -18.67 27.74
N THR A 108 -36.36 -18.32 29.02
CA THR A 108 -35.74 -17.09 29.56
C THR A 108 -34.66 -17.46 30.56
N LEU A 109 -33.41 -17.13 30.28
CA LEU A 109 -32.29 -17.30 31.18
C LEU A 109 -31.83 -15.93 31.68
N SER A 110 -31.76 -15.78 32.99
CA SER A 110 -31.14 -14.64 33.65
C SER A 110 -29.93 -15.10 34.47
N VAL A 111 -28.79 -14.45 34.27
CA VAL A 111 -27.55 -14.73 35.00
C VAL A 111 -27.17 -13.49 35.83
N THR A 112 -26.79 -13.70 37.09
CA THR A 112 -26.44 -12.66 38.06
C THR A 112 -25.15 -13.05 38.77
N GLY A 113 -24.18 -12.15 38.94
CA GLY A 113 -23.02 -12.39 39.81
C GLY A 113 -21.86 -13.27 39.26
N ALA A 114 -22.03 -13.94 38.12
CA ALA A 114 -21.03 -14.84 37.53
C ALA A 114 -19.84 -14.11 36.92
N THR A 115 -18.63 -14.64 37.11
CA THR A 115 -17.37 -13.99 36.66
C THR A 115 -16.95 -14.37 35.22
N SER A 116 -17.71 -15.25 34.57
CA SER A 116 -17.57 -15.64 33.16
C SER A 116 -18.81 -16.46 32.78
N VAL A 117 -19.54 -16.02 31.76
CA VAL A 117 -20.78 -16.66 31.32
C VAL A 117 -20.69 -16.96 29.84
N THR A 118 -20.87 -18.23 29.46
CA THR A 118 -21.14 -18.62 28.08
C THR A 118 -22.54 -19.23 28.03
N VAL A 119 -23.45 -18.62 27.28
CA VAL A 119 -24.83 -19.11 27.14
C VAL A 119 -25.08 -19.49 25.70
N ASN A 120 -25.74 -20.62 25.48
CA ASN A 120 -26.25 -21.05 24.17
C ASN A 120 -27.76 -21.32 24.28
N GLY A 121 -28.60 -20.52 23.60
CA GLY A 121 -30.05 -20.70 23.53
C GLY A 121 -30.48 -21.91 22.69
N GLY A 122 -29.67 -22.25 21.70
CA GLY A 122 -29.81 -23.46 20.93
C GLY A 122 -30.90 -23.33 19.86
N ALA A 123 -32.12 -23.78 20.15
CA ALA A 123 -33.22 -23.69 19.18
C ALA A 123 -34.52 -23.31 19.86
N GLY A 124 -35.25 -22.38 19.28
CA GLY A 124 -36.42 -21.76 19.90
C GLY A 124 -36.21 -20.25 20.01
N ASN A 125 -37.23 -19.52 20.46
CA ASN A 125 -37.06 -18.08 20.74
C ASN A 125 -36.65 -17.90 22.20
N ASP A 126 -35.42 -17.46 22.42
CA ASP A 126 -34.79 -17.37 23.72
C ASP A 126 -34.61 -15.92 24.19
N THR A 127 -34.56 -15.73 25.50
CA THR A 127 -34.18 -14.46 26.11
C THR A 127 -33.05 -14.70 27.09
N LEU A 128 -31.85 -14.23 26.76
CA LEU A 128 -30.63 -14.37 27.52
C LEU A 128 -30.28 -13.01 28.13
N ASP A 129 -30.43 -12.87 29.45
CA ASP A 129 -30.28 -11.61 30.18
C ASP A 129 -29.14 -11.72 31.20
N ALA A 130 -28.03 -11.04 30.92
CA ALA A 130 -26.83 -11.03 31.74
C ALA A 130 -26.61 -9.73 32.53
N GLN A 131 -27.53 -8.74 32.46
CA GLN A 131 -27.31 -7.35 32.90
C GLN A 131 -26.78 -7.19 34.34
N ASP A 132 -27.10 -8.13 35.24
CA ASP A 132 -26.65 -8.10 36.64
C ASP A 132 -25.33 -8.90 36.88
N SER A 133 -24.60 -9.26 35.83
CA SER A 133 -23.30 -9.93 35.91
C SER A 133 -22.16 -8.91 36.09
N PRO A 134 -21.17 -9.20 36.96
CA PRO A 134 -20.10 -8.26 37.29
C PRO A 134 -18.96 -8.18 36.26
N ASP A 135 -18.84 -9.19 35.39
CA ASP A 135 -17.81 -9.33 34.36
C ASP A 135 -18.49 -9.59 33.00
N GLY A 136 -17.75 -9.36 31.91
CA GLY A 136 -18.24 -9.56 30.54
C GLY A 136 -18.63 -11.00 30.19
N VAL A 137 -19.50 -11.15 29.19
CA VAL A 137 -20.17 -12.40 28.83
C VAL A 137 -20.06 -12.75 27.35
N THR A 138 -20.30 -14.03 27.03
CA THR A 138 -20.50 -14.53 25.67
C THR A 138 -21.90 -15.14 25.57
N LEU A 139 -22.76 -14.59 24.74
CA LEU A 139 -24.15 -15.02 24.55
C LEU A 139 -24.36 -15.48 23.10
N GLU A 140 -24.90 -16.69 22.93
CA GLU A 140 -25.24 -17.29 21.65
C GLU A 140 -26.74 -17.61 21.64
N GLY A 141 -27.52 -17.00 20.74
CA GLY A 141 -28.96 -17.24 20.59
C GLY A 141 -29.23 -18.60 19.95
N GLY A 142 -28.83 -18.77 18.69
CA GLY A 142 -28.99 -20.01 17.94
C GLY A 142 -30.10 -19.92 16.89
N ASP A 143 -30.94 -20.93 16.77
CA ASP A 143 -32.07 -20.93 15.83
C ASP A 143 -33.32 -20.31 16.48
N GLY A 144 -33.74 -19.10 16.09
CA GLY A 144 -34.95 -18.48 16.63
C GLY A 144 -34.99 -16.96 16.51
N ASN A 145 -35.96 -16.33 17.17
CA ASN A 145 -35.98 -14.88 17.31
C ASN A 145 -35.64 -14.57 18.77
N ASP A 146 -34.37 -14.30 19.00
CA ASP A 146 -33.77 -14.27 20.33
C ASP A 146 -33.60 -12.84 20.84
N VAL A 147 -33.47 -12.71 22.15
CA VAL A 147 -33.19 -11.44 22.83
C VAL A 147 -31.98 -11.64 23.73
N LEU A 148 -30.86 -11.01 23.40
CA LEU A 148 -29.61 -11.10 24.13
C LEU A 148 -29.34 -9.73 24.79
N ILE A 149 -29.11 -9.73 26.10
CA ILE A 149 -28.80 -8.53 26.88
C ILE A 149 -27.48 -8.80 27.62
N GLY A 150 -26.46 -8.02 27.27
CA GLY A 150 -25.13 -8.01 27.86
C GLY A 150 -25.09 -7.37 29.24
N THR A 151 -23.93 -6.83 29.57
CA THR A 151 -23.49 -6.26 30.84
C THR A 151 -22.91 -4.87 30.61
N GLU A 152 -22.51 -4.17 31.67
CA GLU A 152 -21.79 -2.90 31.53
C GLU A 152 -20.28 -3.11 31.28
N GLN A 153 -19.87 -4.28 30.78
CA GLN A 153 -18.49 -4.70 30.52
C GLN A 153 -18.41 -5.29 29.11
N VAL A 154 -17.19 -5.47 28.59
CA VAL A 154 -16.94 -6.04 27.26
C VAL A 154 -17.59 -7.41 27.05
N ASP A 155 -18.51 -7.48 26.10
CA ASP A 155 -19.31 -8.66 25.78
C ASP A 155 -19.14 -9.15 24.33
N SER A 156 -19.59 -10.38 24.09
CA SER A 156 -19.71 -10.99 22.76
C SER A 156 -21.11 -11.57 22.60
N LEU A 157 -21.90 -11.05 21.68
CA LEU A 157 -23.30 -11.40 21.48
C LEU A 157 -23.52 -11.90 20.05
N ASN A 158 -24.07 -13.10 19.88
CA ASN A 158 -24.36 -13.70 18.58
C ASN A 158 -25.83 -14.16 18.51
N GLY A 159 -26.62 -13.56 17.62
CA GLY A 159 -28.04 -13.88 17.41
C GLY A 159 -28.23 -15.26 16.80
N GLY A 160 -27.68 -15.48 15.61
CA GLY A 160 -27.75 -16.76 14.91
C GLY A 160 -28.71 -16.74 13.73
N LEU A 161 -29.71 -17.63 13.70
CA LEU A 161 -30.72 -17.67 12.65
C LEU A 161 -32.05 -17.12 13.15
N GLY A 162 -32.50 -15.97 12.66
CA GLY A 162 -33.90 -15.56 12.73
C GLY A 162 -34.13 -14.06 12.81
N LYS A 163 -34.59 -13.52 13.93
CA LYS A 163 -34.83 -12.06 14.07
C LYS A 163 -34.52 -11.64 15.47
N ASP A 164 -33.28 -11.29 15.68
CA ASP A 164 -32.69 -11.22 16.99
C ASP A 164 -32.56 -9.78 17.46
N ARG A 165 -32.49 -9.60 18.77
CA ARG A 165 -32.36 -8.29 19.41
C ARG A 165 -31.22 -8.38 20.41
N LEU A 166 -30.10 -7.73 20.08
CA LEU A 166 -28.88 -7.72 20.86
C LEU A 166 -28.71 -6.34 21.50
N PHE A 167 -28.38 -6.32 22.78
CA PHE A 167 -28.10 -5.12 23.57
C PHE A 167 -26.77 -5.31 24.30
N GLY A 168 -25.72 -4.60 23.90
CA GLY A 168 -24.40 -4.66 24.55
C GLY A 168 -24.39 -3.99 25.93
N LEU A 169 -24.92 -2.75 25.96
CA LEU A 169 -25.06 -1.82 27.10
C LEU A 169 -23.87 -0.87 27.27
N GLY A 170 -22.70 -1.33 27.71
CA GLY A 170 -21.58 -0.43 28.01
C GLY A 170 -20.21 -1.06 27.76
N GLU A 171 -19.15 -0.24 27.73
CA GLU A 171 -17.81 -0.67 27.28
C GLU A 171 -17.83 -1.17 25.82
N ALA A 172 -16.77 -1.84 25.34
CA ALA A 172 -16.60 -2.15 23.92
C ALA A 172 -17.06 -3.58 23.59
N ASP A 173 -18.22 -3.73 22.95
CA ASP A 173 -18.86 -5.01 22.70
C ASP A 173 -18.69 -5.52 21.26
N ILE A 174 -18.82 -6.84 21.08
CA ILE A 174 -18.85 -7.49 19.77
C ILE A 174 -20.25 -8.05 19.52
N LEU A 175 -20.88 -7.65 18.42
CA LEU A 175 -22.24 -8.05 18.05
C LEU A 175 -22.25 -8.75 16.69
N THR A 176 -22.91 -9.90 16.60
CA THR A 176 -23.19 -10.62 15.35
C THR A 176 -24.69 -10.91 15.29
N GLY A 177 -25.39 -10.39 14.28
CA GLY A 177 -26.81 -10.67 14.06
C GLY A 177 -26.99 -12.07 13.49
N GLY A 178 -26.25 -12.39 12.43
CA GLY A 178 -26.39 -13.63 11.70
C GLY A 178 -27.48 -13.54 10.63
N ALA A 179 -28.14 -14.65 10.30
CA ALA A 179 -29.12 -14.67 9.22
C ALA A 179 -30.49 -14.21 9.74
N GLY A 180 -30.92 -13.02 9.36
CA GLY A 180 -32.12 -12.47 9.95
C GLY A 180 -32.43 -11.03 9.62
N ASN A 181 -33.39 -10.49 10.36
CA ASN A 181 -33.66 -9.06 10.36
C ASN A 181 -33.49 -8.61 11.79
N ASP A 182 -32.27 -8.23 12.13
CA ASP A 182 -31.81 -8.14 13.50
C ASP A 182 -31.72 -6.68 13.97
N SER A 183 -31.74 -6.50 15.28
CA SER A 183 -31.59 -5.20 15.94
C SER A 183 -30.37 -5.27 16.84
N LEU A 184 -29.30 -4.58 16.43
CA LEU A 184 -28.03 -4.54 17.12
C LEU A 184 -27.88 -3.16 17.77
N ASP A 185 -27.80 -3.14 19.10
CA ASP A 185 -27.60 -1.94 19.91
C ASP A 185 -26.35 -2.15 20.77
N GLY A 186 -25.22 -1.55 20.38
CA GLY A 186 -23.95 -1.69 21.11
C GLY A 186 -24.04 -1.02 22.48
N GLY A 187 -24.33 0.28 22.48
CA GLY A 187 -24.63 1.03 23.71
C GLY A 187 -23.62 2.14 23.94
N ASP A 188 -23.13 2.25 25.18
CA ASP A 188 -22.11 3.23 25.57
C ASP A 188 -20.72 2.61 25.39
N GLY A 189 -20.00 2.93 24.33
CA GLY A 189 -18.67 2.37 24.16
C GLY A 189 -18.06 2.59 22.79
N THR A 190 -17.24 1.64 22.38
CA THR A 190 -16.78 1.52 20.99
C THR A 190 -17.12 0.11 20.56
N ASP A 191 -18.27 -0.03 19.93
CA ASP A 191 -18.89 -1.32 19.69
C ASP A 191 -18.66 -1.76 18.25
N ARG A 192 -18.39 -3.04 18.07
CA ARG A 192 -18.06 -3.64 16.78
C ARG A 192 -19.11 -4.64 16.34
N VAL A 193 -19.60 -4.47 15.12
CA VAL A 193 -20.43 -5.48 14.47
C VAL A 193 -19.59 -6.36 13.57
N VAL A 194 -19.75 -7.68 13.68
CA VAL A 194 -19.05 -8.68 12.86
C VAL A 194 -20.08 -9.56 12.15
N GLU A 195 -20.12 -9.49 10.82
CA GLU A 195 -20.94 -10.36 9.97
C GLU A 195 -20.06 -11.22 9.06
N THR A 196 -20.27 -12.53 9.07
CA THR A 196 -19.47 -13.48 8.28
C THR A 196 -20.32 -14.28 7.31
N ASN A 197 -19.70 -14.87 6.29
CA ASN A 197 -20.39 -15.59 5.21
C ASN A 197 -21.39 -14.70 4.44
N VAL A 198 -21.05 -13.41 4.26
CA VAL A 198 -21.88 -12.45 3.52
C VAL A 198 -21.59 -12.49 2.02
N ASN A 199 -22.49 -13.07 1.23
CA ASN A 199 -22.36 -13.04 -0.23
C ASN A 199 -22.47 -11.60 -0.79
N SER A 200 -23.28 -10.77 -0.16
CA SER A 200 -23.44 -9.36 -0.53
C SER A 200 -23.95 -8.56 0.65
N ALA A 201 -23.42 -7.38 0.90
CA ALA A 201 -23.88 -6.49 1.96
C ALA A 201 -23.70 -5.02 1.56
N THR A 202 -24.63 -4.17 1.98
CA THR A 202 -24.51 -2.72 1.96
C THR A 202 -24.70 -2.21 3.39
N ALA A 203 -23.67 -1.56 3.94
CA ALA A 203 -23.63 -1.03 5.29
C ALA A 203 -23.67 0.50 5.31
N THR A 204 -24.38 1.03 6.29
CA THR A 204 -24.48 2.44 6.65
C THR A 204 -24.44 2.57 8.17
N ASP A 205 -24.24 3.77 8.70
CA ASP A 205 -24.25 4.06 10.15
C ASP A 205 -25.45 3.50 10.94
N THR A 206 -26.55 3.16 10.25
CA THR A 206 -27.78 2.70 10.91
C THR A 206 -28.26 1.32 10.44
N LYS A 207 -27.62 0.72 9.44
CA LYS A 207 -28.12 -0.51 8.81
C LYS A 207 -27.05 -1.31 8.09
N ILE A 208 -27.21 -2.63 8.10
CA ILE A 208 -26.57 -3.56 7.17
C ILE A 208 -27.69 -4.25 6.38
N THR A 209 -27.59 -4.31 5.05
CA THR A 209 -28.59 -4.96 4.19
C THR A 209 -27.90 -5.87 3.20
N GLY A 210 -28.31 -7.13 3.11
CA GLY A 210 -27.54 -8.09 2.31
C GLY A 210 -28.14 -9.48 2.21
N SER A 211 -27.24 -10.44 1.97
CA SER A 211 -27.56 -11.86 1.83
C SER A 211 -28.04 -12.52 3.12
N LEU A 212 -27.66 -11.96 4.27
CA LEU A 212 -28.10 -12.42 5.60
C LEU A 212 -29.42 -11.78 6.01
N GLY A 213 -29.73 -10.58 5.52
CA GLY A 213 -31.05 -9.95 5.61
C GLY A 213 -30.97 -8.44 5.77
N THR A 214 -31.66 -7.86 6.76
CA THR A 214 -31.62 -6.41 6.97
C THR A 214 -31.64 -6.08 8.44
N ASP A 215 -30.50 -5.60 8.90
CA ASP A 215 -30.21 -5.37 10.30
C ASP A 215 -30.17 -3.87 10.56
N THR A 216 -30.60 -3.50 11.77
CA THR A 216 -30.58 -2.12 12.24
C THR A 216 -29.51 -1.95 13.29
N LEU A 217 -28.71 -0.89 13.16
CA LEU A 217 -27.59 -0.57 14.03
C LEU A 217 -27.91 0.67 14.87
N SER A 218 -27.44 0.66 16.11
CA SER A 218 -27.50 1.75 17.08
C SER A 218 -26.29 1.65 18.00
N GLY A 219 -25.56 2.75 18.23
CA GLY A 219 -24.34 2.75 19.04
C GLY A 219 -23.33 1.70 18.55
N VAL A 220 -22.93 1.78 17.29
CA VAL A 220 -21.94 0.88 16.67
C VAL A 220 -20.94 1.78 15.94
N GLU A 221 -19.67 1.60 16.25
CA GLU A 221 -18.58 2.45 15.76
C GLU A 221 -17.61 1.70 14.85
N GLU A 222 -17.58 0.36 14.91
CA GLU A 222 -16.72 -0.50 14.10
C GLU A 222 -17.52 -1.56 13.34
N LEU A 223 -17.05 -1.94 12.15
CA LEU A 223 -17.72 -2.91 11.29
C LEU A 223 -16.73 -3.85 10.60
N ASP A 224 -16.93 -5.16 10.78
CA ASP A 224 -16.23 -6.20 10.04
C ASP A 224 -17.22 -7.01 9.20
N LEU A 225 -17.02 -7.05 7.87
CA LEU A 225 -17.78 -7.89 6.94
C LEU A 225 -16.85 -8.92 6.30
N THR A 226 -17.15 -10.20 6.44
CA THR A 226 -16.40 -11.30 5.82
C THR A 226 -17.27 -12.07 4.84
N GLY A 227 -16.84 -12.13 3.58
CA GLY A 227 -17.55 -12.81 2.51
C GLY A 227 -17.51 -14.33 2.60
N THR A 228 -17.76 -14.96 1.46
CA THR A 228 -17.82 -16.40 1.25
C THR A 228 -16.68 -16.81 0.31
N THR A 229 -16.53 -18.11 0.00
CA THR A 229 -15.52 -18.58 -0.96
C THR A 229 -15.90 -18.35 -2.45
N GLY A 230 -16.66 -17.30 -2.77
CA GLY A 230 -16.99 -17.01 -4.15
C GLY A 230 -17.47 -15.58 -4.27
N ASN A 231 -17.51 -15.05 -5.49
CA ASN A 231 -17.65 -13.62 -5.78
C ASN A 231 -18.68 -12.85 -4.91
N ASN A 232 -18.19 -11.90 -4.15
CA ASN A 232 -18.89 -11.09 -3.17
C ASN A 232 -18.98 -9.62 -3.56
N SER A 233 -19.98 -8.95 -2.99
CA SER A 233 -20.21 -7.52 -3.18
C SER A 233 -20.47 -6.88 -1.83
N LEU A 234 -19.41 -6.37 -1.20
CA LEU A 234 -19.46 -5.76 0.13
C LEU A 234 -19.29 -4.25 -0.02
N ASP A 235 -20.27 -3.48 0.44
CA ASP A 235 -20.30 -2.02 0.29
C ASP A 235 -20.57 -1.34 1.62
N ALA A 236 -19.52 -0.92 2.31
CA ALA A 236 -19.57 -0.12 3.52
C ALA A 236 -19.28 1.37 3.27
N SER A 237 -19.43 1.85 2.03
CA SER A 237 -19.27 3.28 1.67
C SER A 237 -20.12 4.23 2.52
N GLY A 238 -21.28 3.76 3.00
CA GLY A 238 -22.18 4.57 3.83
C GLY A 238 -21.89 4.52 5.33
N PHE A 239 -20.91 3.74 5.78
CA PHE A 239 -20.49 3.66 7.18
C PHE A 239 -19.36 4.66 7.43
N THR A 240 -19.59 5.60 8.33
CA THR A 240 -18.74 6.78 8.56
C THR A 240 -18.37 6.98 10.03
N LEU A 241 -18.87 6.13 10.93
CA LEU A 241 -18.70 6.27 12.37
C LEU A 241 -17.31 5.82 12.87
N GLY A 242 -16.59 5.00 12.10
CA GLY A 242 -15.28 4.50 12.49
C GLY A 242 -14.69 3.46 11.52
N PRO A 243 -13.69 2.69 11.97
CA PRO A 243 -13.00 1.68 11.16
C PRO A 243 -13.93 0.64 10.54
N VAL A 244 -13.61 0.22 9.31
CA VAL A 244 -14.27 -0.90 8.63
C VAL A 244 -13.25 -1.90 8.14
N THR A 245 -13.49 -3.19 8.36
CA THR A 245 -12.77 -4.29 7.68
C THR A 245 -13.70 -4.97 6.68
N LEU A 246 -13.31 -4.99 5.40
CA LEU A 246 -13.99 -5.74 4.35
C LEU A 246 -13.10 -6.88 3.89
N ASN A 247 -13.47 -8.11 4.26
CA ASN A 247 -12.80 -9.32 3.82
C ASN A 247 -13.66 -10.01 2.76
N GLY A 248 -13.15 -10.13 1.54
CA GLY A 248 -13.81 -10.77 0.40
C GLY A 248 -13.95 -12.29 0.58
N GLY A 249 -12.83 -12.95 0.90
CA GLY A 249 -12.73 -14.41 0.84
C GLY A 249 -12.34 -14.86 -0.57
N ASP A 250 -12.36 -16.16 -0.86
CA ASP A 250 -11.93 -16.62 -2.20
C ASP A 250 -12.84 -16.07 -3.32
N GLY A 251 -12.27 -15.74 -4.48
CA GLY A 251 -13.01 -15.40 -5.70
C GLY A 251 -12.93 -13.93 -6.07
N ASN A 252 -13.60 -13.54 -7.17
CA ASN A 252 -13.49 -12.15 -7.65
C ASN A 252 -14.50 -11.26 -6.93
N ASP A 253 -14.00 -10.41 -6.04
CA ASP A 253 -14.84 -9.62 -5.16
C ASP A 253 -14.93 -8.16 -5.58
N THR A 254 -16.01 -7.53 -5.13
CA THR A 254 -16.21 -6.09 -5.24
C THR A 254 -16.39 -5.53 -3.85
N LEU A 255 -15.35 -4.87 -3.37
CA LEU A 255 -15.31 -4.28 -2.04
C LEU A 255 -15.39 -2.75 -2.18
N SER A 256 -16.26 -2.11 -1.43
CA SER A 256 -16.49 -0.67 -1.50
C SER A 256 -16.52 -0.07 -0.09
N GLY A 257 -15.61 0.86 0.18
CA GLY A 257 -15.39 1.44 1.50
C GLY A 257 -15.61 2.95 1.56
N GLY A 258 -15.88 3.44 2.76
CA GLY A 258 -15.86 4.87 3.09
C GLY A 258 -14.43 5.31 3.44
N SER A 259 -14.32 6.23 4.40
CA SER A 259 -13.03 6.62 4.99
C SER A 259 -12.57 5.57 6.02
N ASN A 260 -11.26 5.30 6.10
CA ASN A 260 -10.63 4.40 7.08
C ASN A 260 -11.11 2.94 6.99
N VAL A 261 -10.80 2.31 5.86
CA VAL A 261 -11.21 0.93 5.55
C VAL A 261 -9.98 0.08 5.27
N THR A 262 -9.95 -1.10 5.90
CA THR A 262 -9.02 -2.18 5.57
C THR A 262 -9.71 -3.15 4.63
N PHE A 263 -9.06 -3.45 3.51
CA PHE A 263 -9.56 -4.42 2.54
C PHE A 263 -8.68 -5.67 2.55
N GLU A 264 -9.31 -6.83 2.68
CA GLU A 264 -8.66 -8.13 2.63
C GLU A 264 -9.28 -8.93 1.48
N GLY A 265 -8.50 -9.31 0.48
CA GLY A 265 -8.97 -10.13 -0.64
C GLY A 265 -9.37 -11.54 -0.17
N GLY A 266 -8.55 -12.19 0.67
CA GLY A 266 -8.76 -13.57 1.14
C GLY A 266 -7.88 -14.58 0.39
N GLU A 267 -7.53 -15.72 1.01
CA GLU A 267 -6.56 -16.67 0.42
C GLU A 267 -7.13 -17.56 -0.70
N ASP A 268 -6.56 -17.50 -1.91
CA ASP A 268 -6.99 -18.36 -3.02
C ASP A 268 -6.31 -19.75 -3.03
N THR A 269 -7.10 -20.78 -3.31
CA THR A 269 -6.61 -22.11 -3.67
C THR A 269 -6.71 -22.35 -5.17
N ALA A 270 -5.76 -21.79 -5.92
CA ALA A 270 -5.47 -22.07 -7.33
C ALA A 270 -6.63 -21.74 -8.30
N GLY A 271 -6.89 -20.45 -8.49
CA GLY A 271 -7.95 -19.97 -9.35
C GLY A 271 -7.74 -18.60 -9.96
N GLY A 272 -6.84 -17.78 -9.43
CA GLY A 272 -6.46 -16.50 -9.97
C GLY A 272 -7.59 -15.48 -10.04
N ASP A 273 -7.70 -14.66 -9.00
CA ASP A 273 -8.77 -13.69 -8.81
C ASP A 273 -8.35 -12.26 -9.20
N VAL A 274 -9.37 -11.44 -9.43
CA VAL A 274 -9.22 -9.99 -9.66
C VAL A 274 -10.25 -9.29 -8.80
N ASP A 275 -9.77 -8.69 -7.72
CA ASP A 275 -10.58 -7.89 -6.81
C ASP A 275 -10.68 -6.45 -7.26
N VAL A 276 -11.90 -5.92 -7.18
CA VAL A 276 -12.18 -4.52 -7.49
C VAL A 276 -12.50 -3.81 -6.20
N VAL A 277 -11.63 -2.88 -5.82
CA VAL A 277 -11.76 -2.08 -4.61
C VAL A 277 -12.12 -0.65 -4.98
N ARG A 278 -13.19 -0.13 -4.37
CA ARG A 278 -13.68 1.25 -4.59
C ARG A 278 -13.74 2.01 -3.28
N THR A 279 -13.39 3.28 -3.32
CA THR A 279 -13.54 4.19 -2.19
C THR A 279 -14.52 5.30 -2.51
N THR A 280 -15.15 5.89 -1.49
CA THR A 280 -16.16 6.95 -1.65
C THR A 280 -15.98 8.13 -0.69
N GLY A 281 -15.00 8.07 0.20
CA GLY A 281 -14.61 9.16 1.10
C GLY A 281 -13.09 9.23 1.25
N SER A 282 -12.57 10.41 1.54
CA SER A 282 -11.13 10.62 1.70
C SER A 282 -10.60 9.99 2.98
N GLY A 283 -9.41 9.39 2.96
CA GLY A 283 -8.81 8.77 4.14
C GLY A 283 -7.68 7.79 3.85
N THR A 284 -7.26 7.07 4.90
CA THR A 284 -6.24 6.01 4.79
C THR A 284 -6.88 4.70 4.33
N PHE A 285 -6.22 4.09 3.37
CA PHE A 285 -6.56 2.82 2.76
C PHE A 285 -5.34 1.89 2.86
N THR A 286 -5.55 0.67 3.34
CA THR A 286 -4.48 -0.31 3.48
C THR A 286 -4.94 -1.64 2.91
N LEU A 287 -4.14 -2.19 1.99
CA LEU A 287 -4.19 -3.61 1.64
C LEU A 287 -3.27 -4.39 2.57
N SER A 288 -3.82 -5.33 3.33
CA SER A 288 -3.03 -6.25 4.17
C SER A 288 -3.06 -7.64 3.55
N ASP A 289 -1.89 -8.22 3.32
CA ASP A 289 -1.77 -9.60 2.88
C ASP A 289 -1.81 -10.58 4.06
N GLY A 290 -2.67 -11.59 3.95
CA GLY A 290 -2.81 -12.72 4.85
C GLY A 290 -1.89 -13.91 4.53
N ASP A 291 -1.08 -13.82 3.45
CA ASP A 291 -0.23 -14.84 2.80
C ASP A 291 -0.81 -15.20 1.41
N MET A 292 -0.52 -14.40 0.38
CA MET A 292 -1.06 -14.59 -0.97
C MET A 292 0.01 -14.49 -2.07
N THR A 293 0.62 -15.62 -2.44
CA THR A 293 1.56 -15.70 -3.56
C THR A 293 0.92 -15.61 -4.95
N ASP A 294 -0.42 -15.52 -5.05
CA ASP A 294 -1.17 -15.90 -6.25
C ASP A 294 -2.27 -14.89 -6.70
N VAL A 295 -2.37 -13.66 -6.18
CA VAL A 295 -3.36 -12.66 -6.69
C VAL A 295 -2.85 -12.01 -7.99
N GLU A 296 -3.59 -12.16 -9.11
CA GLU A 296 -3.18 -11.61 -10.42
C GLU A 296 -3.42 -10.10 -10.60
N GLY A 297 -4.22 -9.46 -9.74
CA GLY A 297 -4.19 -8.00 -9.63
C GLY A 297 -5.36 -7.36 -8.90
N VAL A 298 -5.09 -6.27 -8.18
CA VAL A 298 -6.08 -5.47 -7.46
C VAL A 298 -6.25 -4.12 -8.15
N SER A 299 -7.49 -3.68 -8.40
CA SER A 299 -7.77 -2.33 -8.90
C SER A 299 -8.36 -1.44 -7.82
N ILE A 300 -7.71 -0.31 -7.55
CA ILE A 300 -8.12 0.70 -6.57
C ILE A 300 -8.41 2.01 -7.29
N THR A 301 -9.48 2.68 -6.88
CA THR A 301 -9.78 4.05 -7.32
C THR A 301 -10.09 4.89 -6.09
N GLY A 302 -9.31 5.95 -5.90
CA GLY A 302 -9.55 6.99 -4.92
C GLY A 302 -10.69 7.92 -5.35
N THR A 303 -10.75 9.07 -4.70
CA THR A 303 -11.90 9.96 -4.68
C THR A 303 -11.57 11.28 -5.39
N SER A 304 -12.13 12.38 -4.90
CA SER A 304 -11.86 13.72 -5.43
C SER A 304 -11.25 14.64 -4.37
N GLY A 305 -10.76 14.07 -3.26
CA GLY A 305 -9.95 14.78 -2.29
C GLY A 305 -8.76 13.91 -1.91
N ASP A 306 -7.86 14.48 -1.13
CA ASP A 306 -6.58 13.89 -0.75
C ASP A 306 -6.73 12.49 -0.13
N ASP A 307 -6.29 11.47 -0.85
CA ASP A 307 -6.36 10.05 -0.49
C ASP A 307 -4.99 9.50 -0.09
N VAL A 308 -4.96 8.54 0.85
CA VAL A 308 -3.73 7.80 1.19
C VAL A 308 -3.97 6.34 0.88
N ILE A 309 -3.33 5.82 -0.17
CA ILE A 309 -3.48 4.47 -0.70
C ILE A 309 -2.17 3.71 -0.49
N ASP A 310 -2.17 2.78 0.46
CA ASP A 310 -1.01 1.95 0.77
C ASP A 310 -1.24 0.49 0.32
N ALA A 311 -0.57 0.09 -0.75
CA ALA A 311 -0.54 -1.27 -1.28
C ALA A 311 0.78 -2.00 -1.00
N SER A 312 1.69 -1.45 -0.17
CA SER A 312 3.00 -2.03 0.10
C SER A 312 2.94 -3.41 0.77
N GLY A 313 1.82 -3.72 1.43
CA GLY A 313 1.56 -5.02 2.03
C GLY A 313 1.23 -6.12 1.01
N PHE A 314 1.04 -5.80 -0.26
CA PHE A 314 0.60 -6.73 -1.29
C PHE A 314 1.79 -7.19 -2.16
N SER A 315 1.91 -8.50 -2.40
CA SER A 315 3.02 -9.08 -3.17
C SER A 315 2.79 -9.19 -4.68
N GLY A 316 1.56 -8.99 -5.15
CA GLY A 316 1.22 -8.98 -6.57
C GLY A 316 1.31 -7.59 -7.20
N SER A 317 0.82 -7.45 -8.43
CA SER A 317 0.68 -6.16 -9.11
C SER A 317 -0.62 -5.44 -8.74
N VAL A 318 -0.60 -4.12 -8.61
CA VAL A 318 -1.82 -3.32 -8.43
C VAL A 318 -2.07 -2.35 -9.58
N THR A 319 -3.33 -1.94 -9.76
CA THR A 319 -3.71 -0.80 -10.60
C THR A 319 -4.40 0.24 -9.73
N ILE A 320 -3.74 1.37 -9.49
CA ILE A 320 -4.23 2.44 -8.62
C ILE A 320 -4.48 3.70 -9.43
N SER A 321 -5.61 4.35 -9.17
CA SER A 321 -5.90 5.72 -9.59
C SER A 321 -6.23 6.56 -8.36
N GLY A 322 -5.44 7.59 -8.06
CA GLY A 322 -5.64 8.52 -6.92
C GLY A 322 -6.93 9.30 -7.07
N GLY A 323 -7.12 9.97 -8.21
CA GLY A 323 -8.39 10.55 -8.60
C GLY A 323 -8.31 12.06 -8.75
N ALA A 324 -8.72 12.83 -7.76
CA ALA A 324 -8.40 14.26 -7.74
C ALA A 324 -8.10 14.66 -6.31
N GLY A 325 -7.28 15.68 -6.11
CA GLY A 325 -6.76 16.00 -4.79
C GLY A 325 -5.28 15.66 -4.73
N ASN A 326 -4.65 15.90 -3.59
CA ASN A 326 -3.23 15.61 -3.41
C ASN A 326 -3.11 14.23 -2.76
N ASP A 327 -2.87 13.21 -3.57
CA ASP A 327 -2.92 11.82 -3.16
C ASP A 327 -1.54 11.30 -2.75
N THR A 328 -1.49 10.37 -1.80
CA THR A 328 -0.29 9.62 -1.44
C THR A 328 -0.51 8.16 -1.79
N ILE A 329 0.23 7.64 -2.76
CA ILE A 329 0.08 6.29 -3.29
C ILE A 329 1.39 5.53 -3.06
N THR A 330 1.30 4.37 -2.45
CA THR A 330 2.39 3.40 -2.38
C THR A 330 1.92 2.13 -3.09
N GLY A 331 2.62 1.75 -4.15
CA GLY A 331 2.37 0.54 -4.92
C GLY A 331 2.81 -0.72 -4.17
N ALA A 332 2.75 -1.84 -4.89
CA ALA A 332 2.97 -3.17 -4.35
C ALA A 332 4.36 -3.69 -4.73
N ALA A 333 4.73 -4.89 -4.27
CA ALA A 333 6.03 -5.48 -4.62
C ALA A 333 6.09 -6.11 -6.03
N GLY A 334 4.99 -6.12 -6.77
CA GLY A 334 4.93 -6.56 -8.17
C GLY A 334 4.60 -5.40 -9.09
N GLY A 335 5.02 -5.50 -10.37
CA GLY A 335 4.89 -4.42 -11.36
C GLY A 335 3.47 -3.88 -11.53
N SER A 336 3.28 -2.65 -11.08
CA SER A 336 2.02 -1.95 -10.84
C SER A 336 1.76 -0.86 -11.88
N LEU A 337 0.50 -0.44 -12.00
CA LEU A 337 0.09 0.72 -12.77
C LEU A 337 -0.49 1.76 -11.82
N LEU A 338 0.21 2.86 -11.62
CA LEU A 338 -0.12 3.91 -10.66
C LEU A 338 -0.40 5.22 -11.39
N ASN A 339 -1.49 5.91 -11.03
CA ASN A 339 -1.87 7.17 -11.65
C ASN A 339 -2.43 8.15 -10.60
N GLY A 340 -1.72 9.25 -10.35
CA GLY A 340 -2.14 10.30 -9.40
C GLY A 340 -3.39 11.05 -9.89
N MET A 341 -3.38 11.40 -11.19
CA MET A 341 -4.41 12.08 -11.96
C MET A 341 -4.39 13.60 -11.88
N SER A 342 -4.92 14.23 -10.82
CA SER A 342 -4.93 15.70 -10.74
C SER A 342 -4.80 16.19 -9.32
N GLY A 343 -3.93 17.17 -9.11
CA GLY A 343 -3.48 17.58 -7.80
C GLY A 343 -1.97 17.36 -7.71
N ASN A 344 -1.42 17.58 -6.53
CA ASN A 344 0.00 17.35 -6.29
C ASN A 344 0.14 16.03 -5.55
N ASP A 345 0.47 14.99 -6.30
CA ASP A 345 0.46 13.60 -5.86
C ASP A 345 1.86 13.15 -5.43
N SER A 346 1.92 12.20 -4.50
CA SER A 346 3.14 11.53 -4.06
C SER A 346 2.99 10.04 -4.32
N ILE A 347 3.77 9.49 -5.25
CA ILE A 347 3.64 8.12 -5.73
C ILE A 347 4.96 7.39 -5.59
N THR A 348 4.96 6.27 -4.87
CA THR A 348 6.07 5.31 -4.81
C THR A 348 5.65 4.00 -5.46
N GLY A 349 6.40 3.50 -6.44
CA GLY A 349 6.15 2.26 -7.19
C GLY A 349 6.22 1.02 -6.30
N GLY A 350 7.36 0.88 -5.62
CA GLY A 350 7.63 -0.24 -4.74
C GLY A 350 8.70 -1.13 -5.34
N ALA A 351 8.39 -2.41 -5.55
CA ALA A 351 9.32 -3.32 -6.21
C ALA A 351 8.68 -3.89 -7.48
N GLY A 352 9.53 -4.33 -8.40
CA GLY A 352 9.12 -4.78 -9.72
C GLY A 352 8.90 -3.61 -10.68
N ASN A 353 8.77 -3.94 -11.97
CA ASN A 353 8.69 -2.96 -13.04
C ASN A 353 7.32 -2.26 -13.07
N ASP A 354 7.28 -1.04 -12.56
CA ASP A 354 6.11 -0.21 -12.37
C ASP A 354 5.88 0.76 -13.54
N SER A 355 4.63 1.20 -13.70
CA SER A 355 4.26 2.29 -14.60
C SER A 355 3.54 3.37 -13.80
N ILE A 356 4.20 4.51 -13.63
CA ILE A 356 3.76 5.63 -12.81
C ILE A 356 3.38 6.81 -13.71
N LEU A 357 2.22 7.39 -13.46
CA LEU A 357 1.76 8.64 -14.08
C LEU A 357 1.43 9.63 -12.95
N GLY A 358 2.13 10.76 -12.87
CA GLY A 358 1.82 11.84 -11.91
C GLY A 358 0.45 12.42 -12.23
N GLY A 359 0.35 13.08 -13.38
CA GLY A 359 -0.92 13.45 -13.99
C GLY A 359 -1.03 14.94 -14.21
N GLY A 360 -1.37 15.72 -13.21
CA GLY A 360 -1.52 17.15 -13.42
C GLY A 360 -1.47 17.92 -12.13
N GLY A 361 -0.50 18.81 -12.00
CA GLY A 361 -0.08 19.39 -10.73
C GLY A 361 1.38 19.03 -10.50
N ASN A 362 1.95 19.46 -9.38
CA ASN A 362 3.37 19.25 -9.12
C ASN A 362 3.53 17.99 -8.28
N ASP A 363 3.96 16.91 -8.92
CA ASP A 363 3.98 15.56 -8.37
C ASP A 363 5.36 15.17 -7.84
N THR A 364 5.40 14.18 -6.96
CA THR A 364 6.63 13.54 -6.45
C THR A 364 6.55 12.05 -6.73
N LEU A 365 7.41 11.56 -7.63
CA LEU A 365 7.36 10.21 -8.18
C LEU A 365 8.67 9.48 -7.88
N ASP A 366 8.57 8.22 -7.47
CA ASP A 366 9.68 7.32 -7.14
C ASP A 366 9.28 5.92 -7.64
N GLY A 367 9.99 5.36 -8.62
CA GLY A 367 9.76 4.00 -9.14
C GLY A 367 10.24 2.95 -8.14
N SER A 368 11.41 3.21 -7.56
CA SER A 368 12.12 2.37 -6.60
C SER A 368 12.80 1.16 -7.26
N ASP A 369 12.48 -0.08 -6.86
CA ASP A 369 13.22 -1.26 -7.33
C ASP A 369 12.56 -1.84 -8.59
N GLY A 370 13.10 -1.66 -9.78
CA GLY A 370 12.57 -2.31 -10.99
C GLY A 370 12.96 -1.54 -12.23
N ASP A 371 12.78 -2.11 -13.44
CA ASP A 371 12.86 -1.26 -14.64
C ASP A 371 11.50 -0.57 -14.82
N ASP A 372 11.42 0.68 -14.44
CA ASP A 372 10.22 1.46 -14.27
C ASP A 372 9.95 2.40 -15.44
N ARG A 373 8.67 2.77 -15.56
CA ARG A 373 8.22 3.75 -16.52
C ARG A 373 7.48 4.87 -15.80
N ILE A 374 8.14 6.01 -15.67
CA ILE A 374 7.62 7.18 -14.95
C ILE A 374 7.28 8.30 -15.95
N ASN A 375 6.11 8.91 -15.79
CA ASN A 375 5.74 10.14 -16.50
C ASN A 375 5.15 11.18 -15.53
N GLY A 376 5.80 12.34 -15.40
CA GLY A 376 5.29 13.50 -14.65
C GLY A 376 3.98 14.03 -15.22
N ASN A 377 3.96 14.30 -16.53
CA ASN A 377 2.89 14.95 -17.30
C ASN A 377 2.89 16.49 -17.13
N ASP A 378 1.78 17.10 -16.70
CA ASP A 378 1.67 18.55 -16.60
C ASP A 378 2.04 19.02 -15.18
N GLY A 379 3.07 19.83 -15.01
CA GLY A 379 3.43 20.42 -13.71
C GLY A 379 4.92 20.48 -13.49
N ASP A 380 5.37 21.19 -12.45
CA ASP A 380 6.79 21.14 -12.07
C ASP A 380 6.98 19.90 -11.17
N ASP A 381 7.47 18.80 -11.74
CA ASP A 381 7.51 17.49 -11.10
C ASP A 381 8.88 17.18 -10.48
N THR A 382 8.87 16.36 -9.44
CA THR A 382 10.08 15.78 -8.84
C THR A 382 10.06 14.28 -9.05
N ILE A 383 11.00 13.77 -9.84
CA ILE A 383 11.15 12.34 -10.11
C ILE A 383 12.50 11.91 -9.53
N ASP A 384 12.47 11.07 -8.50
CA ASP A 384 13.66 10.53 -7.83
C ASP A 384 13.58 9.01 -7.85
N ASP A 385 14.26 8.40 -8.82
CA ASP A 385 14.26 6.95 -9.01
C ASP A 385 15.50 6.28 -8.40
N THR A 386 16.21 6.98 -7.51
CA THR A 386 17.35 6.39 -6.79
C THR A 386 16.96 5.26 -5.85
N GLY A 387 15.65 5.08 -5.61
CA GLY A 387 15.09 4.23 -4.59
C GLY A 387 15.46 4.73 -3.19
N VAL A 388 14.51 4.76 -2.26
CA VAL A 388 14.80 5.10 -0.84
C VAL A 388 15.64 4.00 -0.14
N ASP A 389 16.22 3.04 -0.87
CA ASP A 389 16.67 1.77 -0.32
C ASP A 389 18.15 1.65 0.06
N VAL A 390 18.32 1.22 1.31
CA VAL A 390 19.60 0.82 1.90
C VAL A 390 19.70 -0.70 1.68
N PRO A 391 20.42 -1.26 0.67
CA PRO A 391 21.60 -0.73 -0.02
C PRO A 391 21.54 -0.76 -1.57
N LEU A 392 21.76 0.39 -2.23
CA LEU A 392 22.33 0.63 -3.58
C LEU A 392 22.78 -0.63 -4.36
N THR A 393 21.85 -1.41 -4.89
CA THR A 393 22.17 -2.58 -5.73
C THR A 393 21.21 -2.80 -6.90
N SER A 394 20.15 -2.01 -7.04
CA SER A 394 19.42 -1.97 -8.31
C SER A 394 20.33 -1.32 -9.35
N THR A 395 20.36 -1.90 -10.54
CA THR A 395 21.04 -1.39 -11.73
C THR A 395 19.98 -1.33 -12.82
N SER A 396 18.84 -0.75 -12.45
CA SER A 396 17.59 -0.83 -13.19
C SER A 396 17.64 0.14 -14.36
N ASN A 397 17.05 -0.23 -15.48
CA ASN A 397 17.12 0.61 -16.67
C ASN A 397 15.78 1.31 -16.89
N ASP A 398 15.68 2.55 -16.43
CA ASP A 398 14.41 3.24 -16.30
C ASP A 398 14.07 4.08 -17.53
N THR A 399 12.78 4.32 -17.73
CA THR A 399 12.29 5.24 -18.77
C THR A 399 11.45 6.34 -18.15
N ILE A 400 12.05 7.52 -18.05
CA ILE A 400 11.48 8.68 -17.39
C ILE A 400 11.09 9.74 -18.42
N THR A 401 9.94 10.39 -18.20
CA THR A 401 9.48 11.54 -18.98
C THR A 401 8.97 12.62 -18.02
N GLY A 402 9.50 13.85 -18.11
CA GLY A 402 8.98 15.00 -17.36
C GLY A 402 7.72 15.60 -18.01
N ASP A 403 7.72 15.63 -19.35
CA ASP A 403 6.67 16.18 -20.22
C ASP A 403 6.60 17.72 -20.18
N GLY A 404 5.99 18.36 -19.18
CA GLY A 404 5.90 19.80 -19.19
C GLY A 404 5.80 20.49 -17.85
N GLY A 405 6.70 21.43 -17.64
CA GLY A 405 6.91 22.13 -16.38
C GLY A 405 8.40 22.09 -16.06
N LYS A 406 8.83 22.70 -14.97
CA LYS A 406 10.25 22.71 -14.60
C LYS A 406 10.55 21.50 -13.74
N ASP A 407 11.07 20.46 -14.36
CA ASP A 407 11.20 19.14 -13.73
C ASP A 407 12.57 18.95 -13.07
N SER A 408 12.57 18.22 -11.96
CA SER A 408 13.78 17.76 -11.27
C SER A 408 13.82 16.24 -11.36
N ILE A 409 14.70 15.70 -12.19
CA ILE A 409 14.76 14.27 -12.52
C ILE A 409 16.10 13.69 -12.09
N ASN A 410 16.07 12.55 -11.41
CA ASN A 410 17.23 11.73 -11.08
C ASN A 410 16.96 10.28 -11.52
N GLY A 411 17.74 9.78 -12.49
CA GLY A 411 17.61 8.42 -13.05
C GLY A 411 18.08 7.33 -12.09
N GLY A 412 19.18 7.57 -11.38
CA GLY A 412 19.69 6.64 -10.37
C GLY A 412 20.77 5.70 -10.92
N ASP A 413 20.69 4.41 -10.58
CA ASP A 413 21.68 3.41 -11.01
C ASP A 413 21.09 2.57 -12.16
N GLY A 414 21.77 2.52 -13.31
CA GLY A 414 21.49 1.66 -14.47
C GLY A 414 21.60 2.43 -15.79
N ASP A 415 21.26 1.80 -16.91
CA ASP A 415 21.31 2.48 -18.22
C ASP A 415 19.94 3.13 -18.52
N ASP A 416 19.78 4.40 -18.17
CA ASP A 416 18.50 5.09 -18.17
C ASP A 416 18.16 5.81 -19.46
N LYS A 417 16.87 6.04 -19.67
CA LYS A 417 16.36 6.85 -20.76
C LYS A 417 15.45 7.96 -20.26
N ILE A 418 15.92 9.19 -20.37
CA ILE A 418 15.25 10.38 -19.83
C ILE A 418 14.91 11.37 -20.96
N ASP A 419 13.67 11.86 -20.96
CA ASP A 419 13.18 12.96 -21.80
C ASP A 419 12.51 14.00 -20.88
N ALA A 420 13.21 15.09 -20.56
CA ALA A 420 12.73 16.06 -19.57
C ALA A 420 11.53 16.85 -20.10
N GLY A 421 11.59 17.30 -21.36
CA GLY A 421 10.41 17.74 -22.10
C GLY A 421 10.45 19.23 -22.43
N VAL A 422 9.62 20.04 -21.75
CA VAL A 422 9.56 21.49 -21.99
C VAL A 422 9.65 22.26 -20.68
N ALA A 423 10.21 23.47 -20.77
CA ALA A 423 10.63 24.36 -19.69
C ALA A 423 12.06 24.07 -19.23
N ASP A 424 12.48 24.75 -18.16
CA ASP A 424 13.89 24.73 -17.74
C ASP A 424 14.04 23.59 -16.72
N ASP A 425 14.67 22.49 -17.12
CA ASP A 425 14.72 21.25 -16.36
C ASP A 425 16.08 21.01 -15.71
N THR A 426 16.12 20.22 -14.63
CA THR A 426 17.35 19.73 -13.99
C THR A 426 17.33 18.21 -14.02
N VAL A 427 18.32 17.61 -14.67
CA VAL A 427 18.39 16.18 -14.91
C VAL A 427 19.74 15.62 -14.49
N THR A 428 19.70 14.56 -13.70
CA THR A 428 20.84 13.72 -13.35
C THR A 428 20.60 12.31 -13.87
N GLY A 429 21.53 11.77 -14.66
CA GLY A 429 21.51 10.37 -15.12
C GLY A 429 21.81 9.44 -13.96
N GLY A 430 23.06 9.48 -13.48
CA GLY A 430 23.51 8.75 -12.30
C GLY A 430 24.61 7.76 -12.67
N ALA A 431 24.45 6.48 -12.37
CA ALA A 431 25.47 5.48 -12.67
C ALA A 431 25.01 4.51 -13.75
N GLY A 432 25.62 4.53 -14.93
CA GLY A 432 25.36 3.64 -16.04
C GLY A 432 25.49 4.38 -17.36
N SER A 433 25.09 3.76 -18.47
CA SER A 433 25.16 4.42 -19.79
C SER A 433 23.82 5.05 -20.15
N ASP A 434 23.67 6.33 -19.84
CA ASP A 434 22.41 7.04 -19.90
C ASP A 434 22.14 7.70 -21.26
N SER A 435 20.86 7.88 -21.56
CA SER A 435 20.36 8.58 -22.75
C SER A 435 19.41 9.69 -22.33
N ILE A 436 19.93 10.91 -22.23
CA ILE A 436 19.21 12.08 -21.71
C ILE A 436 18.91 13.09 -22.82
N THR A 437 17.67 13.57 -22.87
CA THR A 437 17.24 14.72 -23.69
C THR A 437 16.62 15.78 -22.79
N GLY A 438 17.16 17.01 -22.82
CA GLY A 438 16.60 18.17 -22.09
C GLY A 438 15.29 18.62 -22.72
N GLY A 439 15.37 19.17 -23.94
CA GLY A 439 14.19 19.41 -24.76
C GLY A 439 14.05 20.87 -25.18
N ALA A 440 13.20 21.63 -24.51
CA ALA A 440 13.05 23.05 -24.82
C ALA A 440 12.98 23.88 -23.56
N GLY A 441 14.02 24.68 -23.32
CA GLY A 441 14.16 25.52 -22.13
C GLY A 441 15.63 25.64 -21.79
N LEU A 442 15.95 26.27 -20.66
CA LEU A 442 17.34 26.34 -20.20
C LEU A 442 17.63 25.14 -19.30
N ASP A 443 18.12 24.06 -19.88
CA ASP A 443 18.26 22.79 -19.17
C ASP A 443 19.64 22.64 -18.52
N SER A 444 19.67 21.96 -17.37
CA SER A 444 20.89 21.53 -16.67
C SER A 444 20.93 20.00 -16.65
N ILE A 445 21.90 19.41 -17.35
CA ILE A 445 22.02 17.96 -17.55
C ILE A 445 23.38 17.48 -17.03
N GLU A 446 23.36 16.47 -16.16
CA GLU A 446 24.55 15.78 -15.66
C GLU A 446 24.43 14.27 -15.94
N GLY A 447 25.38 13.69 -16.69
CA GLY A 447 25.46 12.25 -16.94
C GLY A 447 25.94 11.47 -15.71
N ASN A 448 27.08 11.88 -15.15
CA ASN A 448 27.84 11.25 -14.06
C ASN A 448 28.62 10.00 -14.50
N ASP A 449 28.42 8.84 -13.87
CA ASP A 449 29.29 7.68 -14.06
C ASP A 449 28.80 6.85 -15.26
N GLY A 450 29.60 6.68 -16.31
CA GLY A 450 29.34 5.77 -17.42
C GLY A 450 29.43 6.46 -18.78
N ASN A 451 29.12 5.73 -19.85
CA ASN A 451 29.26 6.28 -21.20
C ASN A 451 27.91 6.80 -21.69
N ASP A 452 27.70 8.10 -21.60
CA ASP A 452 26.41 8.73 -21.74
C ASP A 452 26.16 9.30 -23.14
N THR A 453 24.89 9.58 -23.41
CA THR A 453 24.45 10.32 -24.59
C THR A 453 23.47 11.41 -24.17
N LEU A 454 23.96 12.65 -24.17
CA LEU A 454 23.29 13.83 -23.64
C LEU A 454 22.94 14.80 -24.76
N ASN A 455 21.73 15.35 -24.75
CA ASN A 455 21.25 16.25 -25.80
C ASN A 455 20.38 17.38 -25.24
N GLY A 456 20.90 18.62 -25.23
CA GLY A 456 20.19 19.81 -24.72
C GLY A 456 19.03 20.23 -25.60
N MET A 457 19.20 20.09 -26.93
CA MET A 457 18.23 20.40 -27.99
C MET A 457 18.05 21.89 -28.29
N ALA A 458 17.32 22.66 -27.51
CA ALA A 458 16.96 24.03 -27.86
C ALA A 458 17.04 24.97 -26.66
N ASP A 459 17.41 26.22 -26.94
CA ASP A 459 17.75 27.24 -25.96
C ASP A 459 19.16 26.98 -25.36
N ALA A 460 19.56 27.70 -24.32
CA ALA A 460 20.96 27.71 -23.86
C ALA A 460 21.15 26.79 -22.65
N ASP A 461 21.75 25.63 -22.91
CA ASP A 461 21.81 24.52 -21.96
C ASP A 461 23.19 24.41 -21.28
N ARG A 462 23.20 23.83 -20.08
CA ARG A 462 24.42 23.35 -19.41
C ARG A 462 24.40 21.82 -19.41
N ILE A 463 25.44 21.21 -19.97
CA ILE A 463 25.55 19.76 -20.09
C ILE A 463 26.93 19.30 -19.62
N GLU A 464 26.96 18.32 -18.72
CA GLU A 464 28.17 17.73 -18.15
C GLU A 464 28.11 16.21 -18.34
N GLY A 465 29.12 15.63 -18.99
CA GLY A 465 29.26 14.19 -19.24
C GLY A 465 29.54 13.45 -17.94
N GLY A 466 30.74 13.63 -17.39
CA GLY A 466 31.16 13.03 -16.13
C GLY A 466 32.28 12.03 -16.35
N ASP A 467 32.18 10.84 -15.75
CA ASP A 467 33.17 9.77 -15.86
C ASP A 467 32.78 8.78 -16.98
N GLY A 468 33.40 8.83 -18.15
CA GLY A 468 33.21 7.83 -19.21
C GLY A 468 33.56 8.34 -20.60
N ASP A 469 33.25 7.56 -21.65
CA ASP A 469 33.37 8.09 -23.03
C ASP A 469 32.00 8.60 -23.50
N ASP A 470 31.76 9.89 -23.38
CA ASP A 470 30.44 10.51 -23.53
C ASP A 470 30.16 11.06 -24.93
N LYS A 471 28.87 11.24 -25.22
CA LYS A 471 28.40 11.96 -26.41
C LYS A 471 27.49 13.10 -26.01
N ILE A 472 27.96 14.32 -26.22
CA ILE A 472 27.25 15.53 -25.84
C ILE A 472 26.84 16.31 -27.08
N PHE A 473 25.55 16.64 -27.17
CA PHE A 473 24.97 17.48 -28.20
C PHE A 473 24.33 18.72 -27.57
N GLY A 474 24.86 19.91 -27.85
CA GLY A 474 24.30 21.17 -27.34
C GLY A 474 22.96 21.46 -27.99
N GLY A 475 22.97 21.71 -29.30
CA GLY A 475 21.75 21.89 -30.08
C GLY A 475 21.66 23.31 -30.63
N ALA A 476 20.53 23.97 -30.42
CA ALA A 476 20.34 25.35 -30.86
C ALA A 476 20.36 26.27 -29.65
N GLY A 477 21.43 27.03 -29.42
CA GLY A 477 21.60 27.65 -28.12
C GLY A 477 22.79 28.59 -28.03
N ASN A 478 23.23 28.84 -26.82
CA ASN A 478 24.61 29.21 -26.54
C ASN A 478 24.99 28.31 -25.36
N ASP A 479 25.44 27.11 -25.67
CA ASP A 479 25.48 26.00 -24.72
C ASP A 479 26.83 25.97 -23.99
N VAL A 480 26.83 25.38 -22.81
CA VAL A 480 28.04 25.07 -22.03
C VAL A 480 28.13 23.55 -21.91
N MET A 481 29.18 22.96 -22.48
CA MET A 481 29.38 21.52 -22.51
C MET A 481 30.73 21.15 -21.89
N LEU A 482 30.71 20.24 -20.92
CA LEU A 482 31.88 19.69 -20.23
C LEU A 482 31.91 18.17 -20.50
N GLY A 483 33.02 17.67 -21.05
CA GLY A 483 33.24 16.23 -21.29
C GLY A 483 33.41 15.48 -19.98
N GLY A 484 34.53 15.74 -19.29
CA GLY A 484 34.83 15.15 -18.00
C GLY A 484 36.04 14.22 -18.07
N LEU A 485 35.95 13.04 -17.46
CA LEU A 485 36.97 12.02 -17.54
C LEU A 485 36.65 11.01 -18.65
N GLY A 486 37.53 10.84 -19.62
CA GLY A 486 37.40 9.82 -20.66
C GLY A 486 37.43 10.43 -22.05
N ASN A 487 37.17 9.63 -23.08
CA ASN A 487 37.35 10.10 -24.47
C ASN A 487 36.01 10.57 -25.05
N ASP A 488 35.77 11.87 -24.99
CA ASP A 488 34.45 12.44 -25.20
C ASP A 488 34.21 12.95 -26.62
N GLN A 489 32.93 13.03 -26.98
CA GLN A 489 32.46 13.58 -28.26
C GLN A 489 31.48 14.73 -28.02
N LEU A 490 31.96 15.96 -28.17
CA LEU A 490 31.19 17.18 -27.99
C LEU A 490 30.82 17.78 -29.36
N ASN A 491 29.53 18.02 -29.59
CA ASN A 491 29.01 18.62 -30.81
C ASN A 491 27.96 19.69 -30.51
N SER A 492 28.36 20.95 -30.57
CA SER A 492 27.50 22.05 -30.11
C SER A 492 26.42 22.46 -31.13
N GLN A 493 26.62 22.11 -32.40
CA GLN A 493 25.71 22.37 -33.52
C GLN A 493 25.52 23.85 -33.88
N GLY A 494 24.67 24.61 -33.21
CA GLY A 494 24.37 25.99 -33.62
C GLY A 494 24.20 26.93 -32.44
N GLY A 495 25.06 27.94 -32.37
CA GLY A 495 25.13 28.75 -31.16
C GLY A 495 26.53 29.29 -30.95
N ASN A 496 26.68 30.27 -30.06
CA ASN A 496 28.01 30.65 -29.58
C ASN A 496 28.29 29.84 -28.32
N ASP A 497 28.85 28.66 -28.51
CA ASP A 497 28.93 27.65 -27.45
C ASP A 497 30.31 27.62 -26.77
N THR A 498 30.34 27.07 -25.56
CA THR A 498 31.56 26.79 -24.80
C THR A 498 31.72 25.29 -24.62
N MET A 499 32.87 24.75 -25.01
CA MET A 499 33.21 23.33 -24.93
C MET A 499 34.52 23.12 -24.18
N LEU A 500 34.50 22.23 -23.19
CA LEU A 500 35.67 21.75 -22.46
C LEU A 500 35.71 20.23 -22.62
N GLY A 501 36.78 19.69 -23.22
CA GLY A 501 37.00 18.23 -23.28
C GLY A 501 37.38 17.66 -21.92
N GLU A 502 38.34 18.32 -21.25
CA GLU A 502 38.87 17.96 -19.94
C GLU A 502 39.91 16.83 -19.98
N GLU A 503 39.73 15.68 -19.33
CA GLU A 503 40.75 14.61 -19.32
C GLU A 503 40.42 13.51 -20.34
N GLY A 504 41.20 13.37 -21.42
CA GLY A 504 41.09 12.25 -22.35
C GLY A 504 41.44 12.62 -23.79
N ASP A 505 41.34 11.65 -24.71
CA ASP A 505 41.52 11.94 -26.14
C ASP A 505 40.16 12.36 -26.74
N ASP A 506 39.86 13.65 -26.76
CA ASP A 506 38.52 14.17 -27.04
C ASP A 506 38.28 14.57 -28.50
N THR A 507 37.01 14.63 -28.90
CA THR A 507 36.57 15.13 -30.20
C THR A 507 35.55 16.24 -30.05
N LEU A 508 35.96 17.48 -30.35
CA LEU A 508 35.12 18.66 -30.21
C LEU A 508 34.76 19.25 -31.59
N ASN A 509 33.48 19.54 -31.83
CA ASN A 509 32.98 20.12 -33.09
C ASN A 509 32.01 21.27 -32.83
N GLY A 510 32.42 22.50 -33.16
CA GLY A 510 31.67 23.73 -32.87
C GLY A 510 30.46 24.01 -33.77
N GLY A 511 30.44 23.45 -34.98
CA GLY A 511 29.28 23.66 -35.86
C GLY A 511 29.18 25.09 -36.41
N ALA A 512 28.24 25.89 -35.93
CA ALA A 512 28.00 27.23 -36.45
C ALA A 512 27.81 28.25 -35.33
N GLY A 513 28.69 29.25 -35.27
CA GLY A 513 28.53 30.37 -34.34
C GLY A 513 29.79 31.19 -34.14
N ALA A 514 30.14 31.47 -32.89
CA ALA A 514 31.48 31.87 -32.51
C ALA A 514 31.81 31.13 -31.21
N GLU A 515 32.62 30.10 -31.34
CA GLU A 515 32.76 29.02 -30.38
C GLU A 515 34.00 29.24 -29.50
N LEU A 516 33.92 28.82 -28.23
CA LEU A 516 35.05 28.75 -27.30
C LEU A 516 35.32 27.29 -26.97
N MET A 517 36.49 26.78 -27.32
CA MET A 517 36.83 25.35 -27.24
C MET A 517 38.15 25.14 -26.53
N PHE A 518 38.15 24.23 -25.55
CA PHE A 518 39.32 23.76 -24.81
C PHE A 518 39.41 22.25 -24.95
N GLY A 519 40.55 21.74 -25.43
CA GLY A 519 40.83 20.30 -25.52
C GLY A 519 41.01 19.73 -24.12
N GLY A 520 42.16 20.03 -23.51
CA GLY A 520 42.46 19.66 -22.13
C GLY A 520 43.70 18.78 -22.08
N ASP A 521 43.64 17.72 -21.28
CA ASP A 521 44.71 16.73 -21.15
C ASP A 521 44.44 15.57 -22.13
N GLY A 522 45.28 15.37 -23.15
CA GLY A 522 45.16 14.24 -24.07
C GLY A 522 45.39 14.64 -25.52
N ASN A 523 45.17 13.73 -26.48
CA ASN A 523 45.38 14.03 -27.89
C ASN A 523 44.05 14.36 -28.58
N ASP A 524 43.75 15.64 -28.68
CA ASP A 524 42.41 16.09 -29.03
C ASP A 524 42.22 16.32 -30.52
N SER A 525 40.98 16.18 -30.97
CA SER A 525 40.54 16.46 -32.32
C SER A 525 39.47 17.55 -32.33
N MET A 526 39.86 18.78 -32.63
CA MET A 526 38.97 19.94 -32.56
C MET A 526 38.67 20.54 -33.95
N ASN A 527 37.42 20.93 -34.18
CA ASN A 527 36.98 21.60 -35.40
C ASN A 527 36.00 22.76 -35.11
N GLY A 528 36.44 24.00 -35.29
CA GLY A 528 35.61 25.21 -35.09
C GLY A 528 34.50 25.36 -36.14
N ALA A 529 34.69 24.77 -37.32
CA ALA A 529 33.72 24.75 -38.40
C ALA A 529 33.37 26.14 -38.98
N ALA A 530 32.31 26.82 -38.55
CA ALA A 530 31.89 28.09 -39.15
C ALA A 530 31.64 29.17 -38.10
N GLY A 531 32.58 30.09 -37.92
CA GLY A 531 32.42 31.10 -36.90
C GLY A 531 33.56 32.10 -36.83
N ASN A 532 33.81 32.70 -35.68
CA ASN A 532 35.15 33.25 -35.42
C ASN A 532 35.58 32.65 -34.10
N ASP A 533 36.34 31.57 -34.19
CA ASP A 533 36.38 30.60 -33.12
C ASP A 533 37.61 30.83 -32.26
N VAL A 534 37.56 30.41 -31.01
CA VAL A 534 38.68 30.45 -30.07
C VAL A 534 38.93 29.02 -29.60
N MET A 535 40.09 28.48 -29.94
CA MET A 535 40.45 27.09 -29.69
C MET A 535 41.80 27.02 -28.98
N LEU A 536 41.87 26.21 -27.93
CA LEU A 536 43.08 25.85 -27.20
C LEU A 536 43.14 24.32 -27.06
N GLY A 537 44.22 23.68 -27.53
CA GLY A 537 44.42 22.24 -27.40
C GLY A 537 44.86 21.82 -26.00
N ASP A 538 45.75 22.59 -25.39
CA ASP A 538 46.38 22.38 -24.08
C ASP A 538 47.53 21.34 -24.06
N ASP A 539 47.35 20.16 -23.45
CA ASP A 539 48.43 19.19 -23.19
C ASP A 539 48.23 17.91 -24.03
N GLY A 540 49.01 17.73 -25.11
CA GLY A 540 49.05 16.47 -25.87
C GLY A 540 49.17 16.71 -27.39
N ASP A 541 49.22 15.64 -28.20
CA ASP A 541 49.44 15.78 -29.64
C ASP A 541 48.12 16.12 -30.38
N ASP A 542 47.77 17.41 -30.47
CA ASP A 542 46.43 17.81 -30.91
C ASP A 542 46.27 17.97 -32.42
N THR A 543 45.04 17.78 -32.91
CA THR A 543 44.63 18.08 -34.29
C THR A 543 43.53 19.12 -34.31
N MET A 544 43.85 20.33 -34.77
CA MET A 544 42.92 21.46 -34.77
C MET A 544 42.63 22.01 -36.17
N LEU A 545 41.35 22.24 -36.44
CA LEU A 545 40.82 22.83 -37.65
C LEU A 545 40.03 24.10 -37.30
N GLY A 546 40.55 25.28 -37.65
CA GLY A 546 39.85 26.56 -37.40
C GLY A 546 38.51 26.62 -38.15
N GLY A 547 38.58 26.52 -39.49
CA GLY A 547 37.38 26.39 -40.31
C GLY A 547 37.11 27.65 -41.13
N ALA A 548 35.89 28.16 -41.09
CA ALA A 548 35.48 29.31 -41.86
C ALA A 548 35.26 30.52 -40.96
N GLY A 549 36.19 31.47 -41.04
CA GLY A 549 36.07 32.77 -40.40
C GLY A 549 37.42 33.32 -39.95
N ASN A 550 37.46 34.08 -38.86
CA ASN A 550 38.72 34.67 -38.39
C ASN A 550 39.03 34.08 -37.03
N ASP A 551 39.74 32.97 -37.05
CA ASP A 551 39.82 32.09 -35.89
C ASP A 551 41.09 32.37 -35.08
N GLN A 552 41.07 32.02 -33.80
CA GLN A 552 42.20 32.04 -32.90
C GLN A 552 42.47 30.61 -32.43
N VAL A 553 43.52 29.99 -32.94
CA VAL A 553 43.81 28.57 -32.69
C VAL A 553 45.20 28.43 -32.07
N PHE A 554 45.24 27.90 -30.86
CA PHE A 554 46.45 27.74 -30.06
C PHE A 554 46.65 26.26 -29.72
N GLY A 555 47.85 25.75 -29.99
CA GLY A 555 48.33 24.42 -29.59
C GLY A 555 48.25 24.23 -28.09
N GLY A 556 49.25 24.77 -27.39
CA GLY A 556 49.26 24.73 -25.94
C GLY A 556 50.68 24.63 -25.43
N TYR A 557 50.87 23.90 -24.34
CA TYR A 557 52.17 23.75 -23.69
C TYR A 557 52.84 22.39 -23.90
N GLY A 558 52.11 21.37 -24.33
CA GLY A 558 52.65 20.03 -24.54
C GLY A 558 52.17 19.39 -25.82
N GLY A 559 53.05 18.65 -26.49
CA GLY A 559 52.72 17.81 -27.65
C GLY A 559 53.14 18.38 -29.01
N ASP A 560 53.19 17.53 -30.03
CA ASP A 560 53.53 17.91 -31.41
C ASP A 560 52.25 18.15 -32.24
N ASP A 561 51.71 19.37 -32.20
CA ASP A 561 50.37 19.67 -32.74
C ASP A 561 50.26 19.71 -34.27
N SER A 562 49.07 19.47 -34.80
CA SER A 562 48.67 19.63 -36.20
C SER A 562 47.55 20.64 -36.35
N ILE A 563 47.90 21.90 -36.65
CA ILE A 563 46.97 23.03 -36.70
C ILE A 563 46.73 23.50 -38.14
N ASN A 564 45.46 23.64 -38.52
CA ASN A 564 45.06 24.23 -39.81
C ASN A 564 43.94 25.27 -39.65
N GLY A 565 44.26 26.55 -39.84
CA GLY A 565 43.28 27.65 -39.76
C GLY A 565 42.21 27.63 -40.86
N GLN A 566 42.47 26.95 -41.97
CA GLN A 566 41.58 26.87 -43.13
C GLN A 566 41.25 28.23 -43.78
N THR A 567 40.02 28.74 -43.68
CA THR A 567 39.55 29.88 -44.48
C THR A 567 39.21 31.09 -43.64
N GLY A 568 39.99 32.15 -43.82
CA GLY A 568 39.61 33.51 -43.48
C GLY A 568 40.82 34.27 -42.99
N LYS A 569 40.83 34.88 -41.81
CA LYS A 569 42.00 35.62 -41.30
C LYS A 569 42.36 35.15 -39.91
N ASP A 570 43.17 34.10 -39.87
CA ASP A 570 43.35 33.33 -38.65
C ASP A 570 44.59 33.81 -37.90
N THR A 571 44.55 33.65 -36.57
CA THR A 571 45.69 33.76 -35.68
C THR A 571 45.99 32.37 -35.16
N VAL A 572 47.09 31.78 -35.65
CA VAL A 572 47.47 30.40 -35.30
C VAL A 572 48.84 30.36 -34.62
N SER A 573 48.95 29.58 -33.55
CA SER A 573 50.21 29.30 -32.84
C SER A 573 50.21 27.87 -32.35
N GLY A 574 51.29 27.12 -32.55
CA GLY A 574 51.41 25.79 -31.95
C GLY A 574 51.95 25.80 -30.52
N GLY A 575 52.50 26.94 -30.07
CA GLY A 575 52.99 27.04 -28.69
C GLY A 575 54.35 26.35 -28.48
N GLY A 576 54.35 25.29 -27.66
CA GLY A 576 55.52 24.48 -27.31
C GLY A 576 56.09 23.63 -28.46
N ASP A 577 57.05 22.76 -28.18
CA ASP A 577 57.39 21.56 -28.99
C ASP A 577 57.50 21.67 -30.54
N GLN A 578 57.18 20.61 -31.30
CA GLN A 578 57.41 20.52 -32.76
C GLN A 578 56.11 20.46 -33.58
N ASP A 579 55.47 21.61 -33.72
CA ASP A 579 54.15 21.70 -34.34
C ASP A 579 54.19 21.78 -35.88
N THR A 580 53.10 21.32 -36.48
CA THR A 580 52.75 21.48 -37.89
C THR A 580 51.61 22.47 -38.03
N VAL A 581 51.96 23.74 -38.30
CA VAL A 581 50.97 24.81 -38.48
C VAL A 581 50.80 25.17 -39.97
N PHE A 582 49.56 25.17 -40.46
CA PHE A 582 49.19 25.55 -41.82
C PHE A 582 48.02 26.53 -41.87
N ASP A 583 48.25 27.73 -42.41
CA ASP A 583 47.18 28.70 -42.69
C ASP A 583 47.24 29.13 -44.18
N PRO A 584 46.21 28.81 -44.98
CA PRO A 584 46.08 29.23 -46.38
C PRO A 584 46.06 30.75 -46.60
N SER A 585 45.56 31.53 -45.63
CA SER A 585 45.38 32.98 -45.69
C SER A 585 46.69 33.75 -45.45
N LYS A 586 47.64 33.16 -44.72
CA LYS A 586 49.04 33.59 -44.52
C LYS A 586 49.21 34.94 -43.82
N GLU A 587 48.27 35.39 -42.98
CA GLU A 587 48.36 36.74 -42.38
C GLU A 587 48.92 36.80 -40.95
N ARG A 588 48.92 35.74 -40.12
CA ARG A 588 49.68 35.74 -38.84
C ARG A 588 49.92 34.33 -38.25
N VAL A 589 51.15 33.84 -38.40
CA VAL A 589 51.71 32.83 -37.50
C VAL A 589 52.48 33.62 -36.44
N ASP A 590 51.89 33.78 -35.25
CA ASP A 590 52.51 34.53 -34.16
C ASP A 590 53.10 33.56 -33.15
N ASN A 591 54.31 33.84 -32.66
CA ASN A 591 54.85 33.22 -31.44
C ASN A 591 54.20 33.90 -30.22
N ALA A 592 52.87 34.03 -30.23
CA ALA A 592 52.12 34.44 -29.04
C ALA A 592 52.30 33.34 -28.00
N THR A 593 52.73 33.71 -26.80
CA THR A 593 52.89 32.77 -25.69
C THR A 593 51.55 32.62 -24.99
N HIS A 594 51.24 31.41 -24.52
CA HIS A 594 50.05 31.04 -23.73
C HIS A 594 49.66 32.06 -22.62
N ASP A 595 50.62 32.78 -22.00
CA ASP A 595 50.35 33.89 -21.05
C ASP A 595 49.42 34.99 -21.61
N ASP A 596 49.35 35.17 -22.94
CA ASP A 596 48.46 36.16 -23.57
C ASP A 596 47.00 35.67 -23.62
N PHE A 597 46.74 34.35 -23.67
CA PHE A 597 45.39 33.76 -23.74
C PHE A 597 44.68 33.79 -22.38
N TYR A 598 45.32 33.29 -21.33
CA TYR A 598 44.76 33.28 -19.96
C TYR A 598 44.65 34.68 -19.34
N SER A 599 45.32 35.68 -19.94
CA SER A 599 45.11 37.09 -19.58
C SER A 599 43.85 37.71 -20.21
N LEU A 600 43.28 37.05 -21.22
CA LEU A 600 42.07 37.44 -21.94
C LEU A 600 40.85 36.62 -21.53
N TYR A 601 41.05 35.37 -21.11
CA TYR A 601 40.03 34.42 -20.67
C TYR A 601 40.58 33.59 -19.50
N ASP A 602 40.16 33.86 -18.26
CA ASP A 602 40.59 33.12 -17.07
C ASP A 602 39.64 31.92 -16.85
N PRO A 603 40.10 30.66 -16.94
CA PRO A 603 39.24 29.49 -16.72
C PRO A 603 38.65 29.44 -15.31
N SER A 604 39.26 30.11 -14.32
CA SER A 604 38.69 30.21 -12.97
C SER A 604 37.48 31.14 -12.86
N ASP A 605 37.12 31.87 -13.92
CA ASP A 605 35.83 32.58 -14.02
C ASP A 605 34.66 31.63 -14.42
N PHE A 606 34.95 30.35 -14.72
CA PHE A 606 33.96 29.33 -15.10
C PHE A 606 33.70 28.30 -13.98
N ASP A 607 34.44 28.39 -12.86
CA ASP A 607 34.29 27.53 -11.69
C ASP A 607 33.59 28.31 -10.56
N ASP A 608 32.46 27.78 -10.07
CA ASP A 608 31.60 28.26 -8.98
C ASP A 608 30.80 29.58 -9.19
N ASP A 609 29.55 29.45 -9.70
CA ASP A 609 28.34 30.31 -9.49
C ASP A 609 27.65 30.79 -10.79
N VAL A 610 26.81 29.95 -11.41
CA VAL A 610 25.47 30.34 -11.94
C VAL A 610 24.47 29.22 -11.71
#